data_AF-A0A947WTP7-F1
#
_entry.id   AF-A0A947WTP7-F1
#
_cell.length_a   1.000
_cell.length_b   1.000
_cell.length_c   1.000
_cell.angle_alpha   90.00
_cell.angle_beta   90.00
_cell.angle_gamma   90.00
#
_symmetry.space_group_name_H-M   'P 1'
#
loop_
_entity.id
_entity.type
_entity.pdbx_description
1 polymer ?
#
loop_
_entity_poly.entity_id
_entity_poly.type
_entity_poly.pdbx_seq_one_letter_code
_entity_poly.pdbx_strand_id
1 'polypeptide(L)'
;MGKHERQSIEEAEKIIKKILNSELLVSGDKKNPWFDHAFQIAKQISKDFPNISLAKHLGNRYDNMGDILISSNGKNIFIEIKMSDTKSGVGTKANISQNALTKNNLFAGKVKSWSFFRKERGHEEWVGDYLDEFNRYSREILKTSNPVIQKEKKARYLRDSKRDIESKTILENIRERDRKEKLEYLNYLSTKKQDNEMIKRFFILITLGVHRKNALFDLMEEKNFLKEAQNLFVYYANCHKGKVFIKKEDVGNKVSKILSRYSNFKIIFPKGLTHCKIVGIRNNKPEPLLQIVLHWKNIAQGIKTPCLNIFDLT
;
A
#
# COMPACT_ATOMS: atom_id res chain seq x y z
N MET A 1 5.85 0.19 8.82
CA MET A 1 6.53 -0.83 9.64
C MET A 1 8.02 -0.78 9.39
N GLY A 2 8.82 -0.86 10.46
CA GLY A 2 10.28 -0.99 10.37
C GLY A 2 10.72 -2.40 9.93
N LYS A 3 12.00 -2.59 9.58
CA LYS A 3 12.55 -3.89 9.14
C LYS A 3 12.39 -4.98 10.23
N HIS A 4 12.63 -4.62 11.50
CA HIS A 4 12.50 -5.54 12.64
C HIS A 4 11.04 -5.92 12.96
N GLU A 5 10.11 -4.99 12.72
CA GLU A 5 8.67 -5.21 12.92
C GLU A 5 8.09 -6.15 11.85
N ARG A 6 8.59 -6.12 10.61
CA ARG A 6 8.17 -7.05 9.56
C ARG A 6 8.58 -8.49 9.87
N GLN A 7 9.78 -8.69 10.43
CA GLN A 7 10.28 -10.01 10.79
C GLN A 7 9.43 -10.64 11.89
N SER A 8 9.10 -9.89 12.95
CA SER A 8 8.25 -10.41 14.02
C SER A 8 6.82 -10.73 13.55
N ILE A 9 6.28 -9.96 12.60
CA ILE A 9 4.99 -10.26 11.96
C ILE A 9 5.06 -11.54 11.13
N GLU A 10 6.13 -11.75 10.36
CA GLU A 10 6.31 -12.97 9.57
C GLU A 10 6.41 -14.22 10.45
N GLU A 11 7.13 -14.13 11.55
CA GLU A 11 7.21 -15.20 12.54
C GLU A 11 5.83 -15.51 13.12
N ALA A 12 5.00 -14.49 13.37
CA ALA A 12 3.61 -14.68 13.79
C ALA A 12 2.72 -15.33 12.71
N GLU A 13 2.90 -15.01 11.42
CA GLU A 13 2.25 -15.73 10.30
C GLU A 13 2.61 -17.23 10.32
N LYS A 14 3.87 -17.57 10.59
CA LYS A 14 4.33 -18.97 10.72
C LYS A 14 3.74 -19.67 11.95
N ILE A 15 3.56 -18.95 13.07
CA ILE A 15 2.89 -19.46 14.27
C ILE A 15 1.43 -19.82 13.95
N ILE A 16 0.71 -18.96 13.21
CA ILE A 16 -0.67 -19.26 12.76
C ILE A 16 -0.68 -20.56 11.96
N LYS A 17 0.21 -20.69 10.96
CA LYS A 17 0.35 -21.92 10.16
C LYS A 17 0.58 -23.15 11.04
N LYS A 18 1.48 -23.08 12.03
CA LYS A 18 1.73 -24.18 12.98
C LYS A 18 0.46 -24.59 13.71
N ILE A 19 -0.27 -23.61 14.27
CA ILE A 19 -1.52 -23.86 15.01
C ILE A 19 -2.57 -24.52 14.10
N LEU A 20 -2.75 -24.02 12.87
CA LEU A 20 -3.74 -24.56 11.93
C LEU A 20 -3.41 -25.98 11.47
N ASN A 21 -2.12 -26.36 11.43
CA ASN A 21 -1.67 -27.72 11.14
C ASN A 21 -1.59 -28.62 12.39
N SER A 22 -1.98 -28.13 13.57
CA SER A 22 -1.78 -28.83 14.85
C SER A 22 -0.31 -29.21 15.13
N GLU A 23 0.64 -28.40 14.66
CA GLU A 23 2.08 -28.56 14.94
C GLU A 23 2.39 -28.09 16.38
N LEU A 24 3.38 -28.72 17.03
CA LEU A 24 3.83 -28.32 18.36
C LEU A 24 4.48 -26.92 18.33
N LEU A 25 4.03 -26.04 19.23
CA LEU A 25 4.63 -24.72 19.45
C LEU A 25 5.83 -24.83 20.39
N VAL A 26 6.96 -24.24 20.02
CA VAL A 26 8.17 -24.20 20.85
C VAL A 26 8.17 -22.96 21.76
N SER A 27 9.03 -22.95 22.79
CA SER A 27 9.14 -21.82 23.72
C SER A 27 9.46 -20.48 23.04
N GLY A 28 10.22 -20.51 21.94
CA GLY A 28 10.52 -19.34 21.11
C GLY A 28 9.28 -18.72 20.45
N ASP A 29 8.31 -19.54 20.04
CA ASP A 29 7.07 -19.05 19.39
C ASP A 29 6.29 -18.15 20.37
N LYS A 30 6.21 -18.54 21.65
CA LYS A 30 5.51 -17.80 22.71
C LYS A 30 6.16 -16.47 23.09
N LYS A 31 7.43 -16.26 22.71
CA LYS A 31 8.16 -15.01 22.96
C LYS A 31 7.91 -13.95 21.87
N ASN A 32 7.24 -14.32 20.77
CA ASN A 32 6.93 -13.37 19.72
C ASN A 32 5.94 -12.31 20.23
N PRO A 33 6.19 -11.00 20.00
CA PRO A 33 5.33 -9.92 20.51
C PRO A 33 3.90 -9.94 19.96
N TRP A 34 3.66 -10.65 18.85
CA TRP A 34 2.36 -10.81 18.21
C TRP A 34 1.73 -12.18 18.48
N PHE A 35 2.25 -12.95 19.44
CA PHE A 35 1.77 -14.31 19.72
C PHE A 35 0.27 -14.35 20.03
N ASP A 36 -0.23 -13.45 20.87
CA ASP A 36 -1.66 -13.39 21.22
C ASP A 36 -2.53 -13.09 19.99
N HIS A 37 -2.07 -12.20 19.11
CA HIS A 37 -2.74 -11.92 17.83
C HIS A 37 -2.77 -13.15 16.94
N ALA A 38 -1.63 -13.82 16.76
CA ALA A 38 -1.51 -15.05 15.99
C ALA A 38 -2.45 -16.13 16.52
N PHE A 39 -2.49 -16.32 17.83
CA PHE A 39 -3.36 -17.32 18.47
C PHE A 39 -4.84 -17.03 18.23
N GLN A 40 -5.29 -15.77 18.42
CA GLN A 40 -6.69 -15.41 18.20
C GLN A 40 -7.09 -15.51 16.72
N ILE A 41 -6.20 -15.14 15.80
CA ILE A 41 -6.42 -15.32 14.35
C ILE A 41 -6.60 -16.79 14.02
N ALA A 42 -5.66 -17.65 14.44
CA ALA A 42 -5.72 -19.09 14.16
C ALA A 42 -7.01 -19.70 14.70
N LYS A 43 -7.40 -19.36 15.94
CA LYS A 43 -8.66 -19.80 16.54
C LYS A 43 -9.88 -19.37 15.72
N GLN A 44 -9.90 -18.12 15.27
CA GLN A 44 -11.01 -17.61 14.46
C GLN A 44 -11.05 -18.27 13.07
N ILE A 45 -9.92 -18.50 12.42
CA ILE A 45 -9.82 -19.22 11.13
C ILE A 45 -10.37 -20.65 11.28
N SER A 46 -9.96 -21.40 12.30
CA SER A 46 -10.46 -22.75 12.54
C SER A 46 -11.97 -22.79 12.81
N LYS A 47 -12.53 -21.72 13.39
CA LYS A 47 -13.99 -21.58 13.57
C LYS A 47 -14.71 -21.27 12.26
N ASP A 48 -14.14 -20.39 11.44
CA ASP A 48 -14.74 -19.97 10.16
C ASP A 48 -14.66 -21.05 9.09
N PHE A 49 -13.61 -21.89 9.13
CA PHE A 49 -13.33 -22.93 8.15
C PHE A 49 -13.08 -24.26 8.87
N PRO A 50 -14.10 -25.11 9.06
CA PRO A 50 -13.93 -26.43 9.67
C PRO A 50 -13.16 -27.38 8.74
N ASN A 51 -12.56 -28.43 9.30
CA ASN A 51 -11.85 -29.49 8.56
C ASN A 51 -10.69 -28.96 7.68
N ILE A 52 -9.84 -28.11 8.25
CA ILE A 52 -8.60 -27.70 7.59
C ILE A 52 -7.67 -28.91 7.51
N SER A 53 -7.39 -29.36 6.28
CA SER A 53 -6.50 -30.49 6.04
C SER A 53 -5.03 -30.07 5.94
N LEU A 54 -4.79 -28.82 5.56
CA LEU A 54 -3.45 -28.28 5.38
C LEU A 54 -3.46 -26.74 5.42
N ALA A 55 -2.46 -26.16 6.06
CA ALA A 55 -2.12 -24.75 6.01
C ALA A 55 -0.67 -24.57 5.53
N LYS A 56 -0.46 -23.67 4.58
CA LYS A 56 0.85 -23.30 4.04
C LYS A 56 1.09 -21.80 4.26
N HIS A 57 2.24 -21.46 4.81
CA HIS A 57 2.71 -20.08 4.84
C HIS A 57 3.21 -19.71 3.43
N LEU A 58 2.66 -18.65 2.86
CA LEU A 58 3.00 -18.10 1.55
C LEU A 58 3.84 -16.82 1.64
N GLY A 59 3.94 -16.22 2.84
CA GLY A 59 4.60 -14.94 3.09
C GLY A 59 6.04 -14.86 2.56
N ASN A 60 6.53 -13.62 2.44
CA ASN A 60 7.81 -13.24 1.79
C ASN A 60 7.92 -13.49 0.27
N ARG A 61 7.01 -14.26 -0.31
CA ARG A 61 6.77 -14.29 -1.75
C ARG A 61 5.59 -13.39 -2.08
N TYR A 62 5.83 -12.08 -2.15
CA TYR A 62 4.84 -11.09 -2.63
C TYR A 62 4.24 -11.30 -4.06
N ASP A 63 4.44 -12.45 -4.69
CA ASP A 63 3.80 -12.96 -5.93
C ASP A 63 2.58 -13.81 -5.61
N ASN A 64 2.38 -14.18 -4.34
CA ASN A 64 1.23 -14.94 -3.88
C ASN A 64 0.08 -14.03 -3.40
N MET A 65 -1.14 -14.53 -3.52
CA MET A 65 -2.33 -13.92 -2.93
C MET A 65 -2.40 -14.32 -1.44
N GLY A 66 -2.35 -13.34 -0.53
CA GLY A 66 -2.39 -13.57 0.92
C GLY A 66 -1.07 -14.07 1.54
N ASP A 67 -1.05 -14.16 2.87
CA ASP A 67 0.07 -14.63 3.67
C ASP A 67 0.01 -16.14 3.96
N ILE A 68 -1.19 -16.72 3.96
CA ILE A 68 -1.44 -18.14 4.24
C ILE A 68 -2.44 -18.71 3.22
N LEU A 69 -2.17 -19.92 2.74
CA LEU A 69 -3.13 -20.74 2.00
C LEU A 69 -3.59 -21.89 2.88
N ILE A 70 -4.90 -22.03 3.05
CA ILE A 70 -5.51 -23.20 3.70
C ILE A 70 -6.28 -24.05 2.68
N SER A 71 -6.27 -25.35 2.89
CA SER A 71 -7.15 -26.29 2.22
C SER A 71 -8.20 -26.77 3.23
N SER A 72 -9.47 -26.46 2.98
CA SER A 72 -10.60 -26.83 3.84
C SER A 72 -11.74 -27.36 2.97
N ASN A 73 -12.26 -28.54 3.30
CA ASN A 73 -13.33 -29.22 2.55
C ASN A 73 -13.09 -29.26 1.02
N GLY A 74 -11.84 -29.54 0.61
CA GLY A 74 -11.44 -29.62 -0.80
C GLY A 74 -11.30 -28.27 -1.52
N LYS A 75 -11.43 -27.13 -0.83
CA LYS A 75 -11.26 -25.79 -1.40
C LYS A 75 -9.99 -25.13 -0.88
N ASN A 76 -9.33 -24.39 -1.77
CA ASN A 76 -8.19 -23.54 -1.46
C ASN A 76 -8.67 -22.14 -1.09
N ILE A 77 -8.26 -21.65 0.08
CA ILE A 77 -8.68 -20.37 0.65
C ILE A 77 -7.44 -19.57 1.01
N PHE A 78 -7.34 -18.36 0.50
CA PHE A 78 -6.25 -17.44 0.76
C PHE A 78 -6.58 -16.54 1.94
N ILE A 79 -5.61 -16.33 2.81
CA ILE A 79 -5.74 -15.57 4.04
C ILE A 79 -4.64 -14.51 4.08
N GLU A 80 -5.06 -13.24 4.15
CA GLU A 80 -4.19 -12.10 4.44
C GLU A 80 -4.32 -11.73 5.92
N ILE A 81 -3.20 -11.47 6.58
CA ILE A 81 -3.14 -11.17 8.01
C ILE A 81 -2.71 -9.71 8.21
N LYS A 82 -3.50 -8.97 8.99
CA LYS A 82 -3.17 -7.61 9.40
C LYS A 82 -3.22 -7.50 10.91
N MET A 83 -2.08 -7.17 11.52
CA MET A 83 -1.95 -7.04 12.96
C MET A 83 -1.64 -5.60 13.34
N SER A 84 -2.27 -5.12 14.41
CA SER A 84 -1.98 -3.82 15.00
C SER A 84 -2.12 -3.87 16.51
N ASP A 85 -1.26 -3.11 17.18
CA ASP A 85 -1.30 -2.81 18.61
C ASP A 85 -2.36 -1.72 18.96
N THR A 86 -3.04 -1.17 17.94
CA THR A 86 -4.09 -0.17 18.09
C THR A 86 -5.49 -0.75 17.90
N LYS A 87 -6.51 -0.02 18.40
CA LYS A 87 -7.92 -0.44 18.38
C LYS A 87 -8.48 -0.64 16.96
N SER A 88 -7.99 0.13 15.99
CA SER A 88 -8.60 0.25 14.67
C SER A 88 -7.55 0.36 13.55
N GLY A 89 -6.43 -0.35 13.71
CA GLY A 89 -5.38 -0.39 12.69
C GLY A 89 -5.87 -1.05 11.40
N VAL A 90 -6.42 -0.25 10.47
CA VAL A 90 -6.76 -0.72 9.11
C VAL A 90 -5.60 -0.43 8.14
N GLY A 91 -4.83 0.63 8.42
CA GLY A 91 -3.67 1.04 7.63
C GLY A 91 -4.01 1.53 6.20
N THR A 92 -2.98 1.79 5.40
CA THR A 92 -3.12 1.94 3.94
C THR A 92 -3.54 0.60 3.34
N LYS A 93 -4.50 0.59 2.40
CA LYS A 93 -4.89 -0.62 1.67
C LYS A 93 -3.72 -1.18 0.88
N ALA A 94 -2.98 -0.31 0.19
CA ALA A 94 -1.78 -0.68 -0.56
C ALA A 94 -0.79 0.49 -0.65
N ASN A 95 0.50 0.16 -0.76
CA ASN A 95 1.56 1.11 -1.14
C ASN A 95 2.20 0.60 -2.42
N ILE A 96 1.93 1.25 -3.54
CA ILE A 96 2.35 0.76 -4.87
C ILE A 96 3.31 1.73 -5.56
N SER A 97 3.86 1.28 -6.69
CA SER A 97 4.75 2.09 -7.52
C SER A 97 4.14 3.46 -7.84
N GLN A 98 4.97 4.51 -7.79
CA GLN A 98 4.59 5.88 -8.17
C GLN A 98 3.99 5.98 -9.59
N ASN A 99 4.28 5.01 -10.45
CA ASN A 99 3.86 4.98 -11.85
C ASN A 99 2.65 4.07 -12.11
N ALA A 100 2.03 3.50 -11.07
CA ALA A 100 0.99 2.48 -11.26
C ALA A 100 -0.25 3.00 -11.99
N LEU A 101 -0.58 4.30 -11.89
CA LEU A 101 -1.70 4.87 -12.63
C LEU A 101 -1.51 4.83 -14.16
N THR A 102 -0.27 4.84 -14.65
CA THR A 102 0.02 4.91 -16.10
C THR A 102 0.68 3.66 -16.65
N LYS A 103 1.29 2.83 -15.79
CA LYS A 103 1.86 1.55 -16.20
C LYS A 103 0.84 0.40 -16.34
N ASN A 104 -0.36 0.57 -15.80
CA ASN A 104 -1.42 -0.45 -15.87
C ASN A 104 -2.53 -0.07 -16.86
N ASN A 105 -2.21 0.72 -17.89
CA ASN A 105 -3.12 1.04 -19.00
C ASN A 105 -4.50 1.63 -18.57
N LEU A 106 -4.55 2.38 -17.46
CA LEU A 106 -5.80 3.00 -16.98
C LEU A 106 -6.31 4.13 -17.89
N PHE A 107 -5.47 4.56 -18.83
CA PHE A 107 -5.73 5.61 -19.78
C PHE A 107 -5.39 5.11 -21.19
N ALA A 108 -6.14 5.58 -22.18
CA ALA A 108 -5.89 5.25 -23.58
C ALA A 108 -4.64 5.98 -24.10
N GLY A 109 -3.84 5.26 -24.89
CA GLY A 109 -2.62 5.79 -25.52
C GLY A 109 -1.45 5.97 -24.55
N LYS A 110 -0.39 6.65 -25.02
CA LYS A 110 0.84 6.85 -24.25
C LYS A 110 0.70 8.01 -23.28
N VAL A 111 0.58 7.71 -21.99
CA VAL A 111 0.47 8.72 -20.91
C VAL A 111 1.78 8.80 -20.11
N LYS A 112 2.32 10.02 -19.95
CA LYS A 112 3.50 10.29 -19.11
C LYS A 112 3.31 9.75 -17.70
N SER A 113 4.29 8.99 -17.21
CA SER A 113 4.33 8.53 -15.82
C SER A 113 4.79 9.62 -14.85
N TRP A 114 4.48 9.50 -13.56
CA TRP A 114 4.91 10.48 -12.55
C TRP A 114 6.42 10.63 -12.51
N SER A 115 7.16 9.51 -12.58
CA SER A 115 8.62 9.56 -12.63
C SER A 115 9.16 10.31 -13.85
N PHE A 116 8.50 10.15 -15.01
CA PHE A 116 8.89 10.84 -16.24
C PHE A 116 8.55 12.33 -16.18
N PHE A 117 7.34 12.66 -15.70
CA PHE A 117 6.88 14.04 -15.51
C PHE A 117 7.81 14.84 -14.58
N ARG A 118 8.24 14.24 -13.46
CA ARG A 118 9.23 14.85 -12.55
C ARG A 118 10.61 15.01 -13.20
N LYS A 119 11.05 14.01 -13.98
CA LYS A 119 12.34 14.05 -14.65
C LYS A 119 12.42 15.22 -15.66
N GLU A 120 11.36 15.42 -16.46
CA GLU A 120 11.29 16.55 -17.40
C GLU A 120 11.33 17.93 -16.72
N ARG A 121 11.04 17.99 -15.41
CA ARG A 121 11.00 19.22 -14.62
C ARG A 121 12.25 19.44 -13.76
N GLY A 122 13.27 18.60 -13.94
CA GLY A 122 14.50 18.69 -13.15
C GLY A 122 14.25 18.49 -11.66
N HIS A 123 13.29 17.64 -11.27
CA HIS A 123 12.89 17.50 -9.86
C HIS A 123 14.05 17.23 -8.91
N GLU A 124 14.95 16.35 -9.32
CA GLU A 124 16.09 15.97 -8.50
C GLU A 124 17.11 17.12 -8.36
N GLU A 125 17.25 17.94 -9.40
CA GLU A 125 18.17 19.10 -9.43
C GLU A 125 17.67 20.19 -8.50
N TRP A 126 16.42 20.64 -8.67
CA TRP A 126 15.91 21.73 -7.85
C TRP A 126 15.78 21.36 -6.37
N VAL A 127 15.50 20.09 -6.04
CA VAL A 127 15.54 19.63 -4.65
C VAL A 127 16.96 19.71 -4.09
N GLY A 128 17.96 19.35 -4.90
CA GLY A 128 19.37 19.52 -4.56
C GLY A 128 19.70 20.98 -4.27
N ASP A 129 19.32 21.88 -5.16
CA ASP A 129 19.59 23.32 -5.03
C ASP A 129 19.03 23.89 -3.72
N TYR A 130 17.75 23.62 -3.39
CA TYR A 130 17.18 24.06 -2.11
C TYR A 130 17.90 23.46 -0.90
N LEU A 131 18.29 22.19 -0.97
CA LEU A 131 19.03 21.57 0.14
C LEU A 131 20.41 22.22 0.30
N ASP A 132 21.03 22.67 -0.79
CA ASP A 132 22.36 23.29 -0.80
C ASP A 132 22.37 24.75 -0.32
N GLU A 133 21.20 25.40 -0.23
CA GLU A 133 21.04 26.70 0.43
C GLU A 133 21.50 26.65 1.90
N PHE A 134 21.34 25.51 2.58
CA PHE A 134 21.79 25.35 3.96
C PHE A 134 23.30 25.07 4.04
N ASN A 135 24.06 26.02 4.58
CA ASN A 135 25.53 25.93 4.62
C ASN A 135 26.13 25.29 5.89
N ARG A 136 25.30 24.91 6.88
CA ARG A 136 25.74 24.38 8.20
C ARG A 136 25.71 22.86 8.32
N TYR A 137 25.73 22.11 7.21
CA TYR A 137 25.80 20.65 7.28
C TYR A 137 27.10 20.16 7.92
N SER A 138 27.04 19.04 8.63
CA SER A 138 28.24 18.41 9.18
C SER A 138 29.18 17.92 8.05
N ARG A 139 30.49 17.89 8.32
CA ARG A 139 31.49 17.36 7.38
C ARG A 139 31.18 15.92 6.95
N GLU A 140 30.56 15.12 7.80
CA GLU A 140 30.16 13.75 7.48
C GLU A 140 29.10 13.69 6.37
N ILE A 141 28.10 14.58 6.42
CA ILE A 141 27.07 14.68 5.37
C ILE A 141 27.72 15.16 4.07
N LEU A 142 28.55 16.21 4.13
CA LEU A 142 29.21 16.78 2.95
C LEU A 142 30.19 15.83 2.27
N LYS A 143 30.83 14.92 3.01
CA LYS A 143 31.76 13.90 2.47
C LYS A 143 31.07 12.63 1.95
N THR A 144 29.74 12.54 2.02
CA THR A 144 29.01 11.36 1.51
C THR A 144 29.13 11.28 -0.02
N SER A 145 29.81 10.24 -0.53
CA SER A 145 30.14 10.11 -1.95
C SER A 145 28.95 9.82 -2.86
N ASN A 146 27.92 9.13 -2.36
CA ASN A 146 26.72 8.83 -3.12
C ASN A 146 25.75 10.02 -3.05
N PRO A 147 25.44 10.70 -4.18
CA PRO A 147 24.60 11.90 -4.18
C PRO A 147 23.18 11.65 -3.66
N VAL A 148 22.60 10.48 -3.95
CA VAL A 148 21.26 10.12 -3.47
C VAL A 148 21.26 9.97 -1.95
N ILE A 149 22.26 9.29 -1.39
CA ILE A 149 22.41 9.13 0.06
C ILE A 149 22.71 10.47 0.73
N GLN A 150 23.56 11.29 0.12
CA GLN A 150 23.87 12.62 0.64
C GLN A 150 22.62 13.49 0.72
N LYS A 151 21.81 13.52 -0.35
CA LYS A 151 20.52 14.23 -0.38
C LYS A 151 19.57 13.75 0.73
N GLU A 152 19.45 12.43 0.91
CA GLU A 152 18.67 11.85 2.00
C GLU A 152 19.19 12.28 3.39
N LYS A 153 20.51 12.33 3.58
CA LYS A 153 21.12 12.78 4.83
C LYS A 153 20.89 14.27 5.09
N LYS A 154 21.12 15.14 4.09
CA LYS A 154 20.85 16.59 4.15
C LYS A 154 19.42 16.87 4.60
N ALA A 155 18.46 16.23 3.95
CA ALA A 155 17.04 16.35 4.29
C ALA A 155 16.68 15.88 5.70
N ARG A 156 17.25 14.77 6.17
CA ARG A 156 17.04 14.29 7.55
C ARG A 156 17.59 15.29 8.56
N TYR A 157 18.79 15.82 8.28
CA TYR A 157 19.41 16.83 9.12
C TYR A 157 18.51 18.06 9.26
N LEU A 158 18.03 18.64 8.16
CA LEU A 158 17.12 19.80 8.21
C LEU A 158 15.82 19.49 8.97
N ARG A 159 15.25 18.30 8.76
CA ARG A 159 14.00 17.90 9.44
C ARG A 159 14.18 17.76 10.94
N ASP A 160 15.31 17.21 11.37
CA ASP A 160 15.60 16.95 12.77
C ASP A 160 16.05 18.24 13.50
N SER A 161 16.52 19.26 12.75
CA SER A 161 16.81 20.63 13.19
C SER A 161 15.55 21.49 13.44
N LYS A 162 14.59 20.99 14.23
CA LYS A 162 13.24 21.56 14.43
C LYS A 162 13.17 23.00 14.96
N ARG A 163 14.26 23.57 15.47
CA ARG A 163 14.30 24.95 16.00
C ARG A 163 14.92 25.94 15.01
N ASP A 164 15.51 25.46 13.92
CA ASP A 164 16.20 26.28 12.94
C ASP A 164 15.22 26.78 11.87
N ILE A 165 15.09 28.11 11.74
CA ILE A 165 14.12 28.76 10.84
C ILE A 165 14.50 28.54 9.38
N GLU A 166 15.79 28.60 9.07
CA GLU A 166 16.33 28.37 7.73
C GLU A 166 16.01 26.93 7.25
N SER A 167 16.28 25.93 8.10
CA SER A 167 15.96 24.52 7.83
C SER A 167 14.47 24.29 7.54
N LYS A 168 13.58 24.94 8.30
CA LYS A 168 12.14 24.87 8.06
C LYS A 168 11.75 25.50 6.74
N THR A 169 12.27 26.68 6.46
CA THR A 169 11.98 27.44 5.24
C THR A 169 12.35 26.65 4.00
N ILE A 170 13.55 26.03 3.99
CA ILE A 170 14.01 25.16 2.90
C ILE A 170 13.06 23.97 2.69
N LEU A 171 12.69 23.26 3.76
CA LEU A 171 11.78 22.12 3.65
C LEU A 171 10.36 22.51 3.24
N GLU A 172 9.87 23.69 3.65
CA GLU A 172 8.59 24.25 3.24
C GLU A 172 8.60 24.62 1.75
N ASN A 173 9.66 25.28 1.27
CA ASN A 173 9.83 25.61 -0.15
C ASN A 173 9.81 24.36 -1.02
N ILE A 174 10.55 23.32 -0.63
CA ILE A 174 10.54 22.01 -1.31
C ILE A 174 9.12 21.42 -1.32
N ARG A 175 8.43 21.45 -0.17
CA ARG A 175 7.07 20.88 -0.04
C ARG A 175 6.06 21.62 -0.91
N GLU A 176 6.09 22.95 -0.95
CA GLU A 176 5.15 23.75 -1.74
C GLU A 176 5.39 23.57 -3.24
N ARG A 177 6.65 23.54 -3.68
CA ARG A 177 6.99 23.25 -5.09
C ARG A 177 6.57 21.84 -5.50
N ASP A 178 6.84 20.82 -4.67
CA ASP A 178 6.37 19.45 -4.90
C ASP A 178 4.84 19.36 -4.96
N ARG A 179 4.14 20.06 -4.07
CA ARG A 179 2.68 20.14 -4.07
C ARG A 179 2.17 20.69 -5.40
N LYS A 180 2.77 21.78 -5.91
CA LYS A 180 2.42 22.36 -7.21
C LYS A 180 2.62 21.37 -8.35
N GLU A 181 3.77 20.69 -8.40
CA GLU A 181 4.04 19.67 -9.44
C GLU A 181 3.04 18.50 -9.39
N LYS A 182 2.67 18.02 -8.20
CA LYS A 182 1.63 16.98 -8.05
C LYS A 182 0.29 17.43 -8.60
N LEU A 183 -0.13 18.66 -8.30
CA LEU A 183 -1.38 19.22 -8.81
C LEU A 183 -1.36 19.34 -10.33
N GLU A 184 -0.25 19.82 -10.90
CA GLU A 184 -0.07 19.93 -12.35
C GLU A 184 -0.13 18.56 -13.03
N TYR A 185 0.48 17.53 -12.43
CA TYR A 185 0.41 16.17 -12.96
C TYR A 185 -0.99 15.55 -12.88
N LEU A 186 -1.71 15.75 -11.77
CA LEU A 186 -3.09 15.27 -11.65
C LEU A 186 -4.03 15.99 -12.62
N ASN A 187 -3.82 17.30 -12.85
CA ASN A 187 -4.51 18.04 -13.90
C ASN A 187 -4.15 17.52 -15.30
N TYR A 188 -2.88 17.19 -15.54
CA TYR A 188 -2.49 16.56 -16.80
C TYR A 188 -3.21 15.22 -17.02
N LEU A 189 -3.30 14.36 -15.98
CA LEU A 189 -4.01 13.07 -16.06
C LEU A 189 -5.53 13.24 -16.26
N SER A 190 -6.13 14.28 -15.68
CA SER A 190 -7.59 14.52 -15.81
C SER A 190 -8.03 14.80 -17.24
N THR A 191 -7.12 15.29 -18.09
CA THR A 191 -7.37 15.51 -19.53
C THR A 191 -7.27 14.25 -20.39
N LYS A 192 -6.82 13.12 -19.83
CA LYS A 192 -6.59 11.90 -20.60
C LYS A 192 -7.83 11.04 -20.70
N LYS A 193 -8.05 10.45 -21.88
CA LYS A 193 -9.11 9.48 -22.09
C LYS A 193 -8.85 8.26 -21.21
N GLN A 194 -9.82 7.91 -20.38
CA GLN A 194 -9.74 6.79 -19.44
C GLN A 194 -10.21 5.49 -20.09
N ASP A 195 -9.63 4.36 -19.68
CA ASP A 195 -10.10 3.03 -20.03
C ASP A 195 -10.89 2.44 -18.87
N ASN A 196 -12.19 2.23 -19.09
CA ASN A 196 -13.09 1.83 -18.01
C ASN A 196 -12.78 0.45 -17.44
N GLU A 197 -12.55 -0.50 -18.35
CA GLU A 197 -12.36 -1.90 -17.98
C GLU A 197 -11.02 -2.05 -17.27
N MET A 198 -9.99 -1.33 -17.71
CA MET A 198 -8.70 -1.32 -17.00
C MET A 198 -8.81 -0.69 -15.61
N ILE A 199 -9.57 0.39 -15.44
CA ILE A 199 -9.81 0.98 -14.11
C ILE A 199 -10.55 0.00 -13.20
N LYS A 200 -11.58 -0.69 -13.71
CA LYS A 200 -12.31 -1.72 -12.98
C LYS A 200 -11.38 -2.87 -12.56
N ARG A 201 -10.57 -3.39 -13.47
CA ARG A 201 -9.58 -4.45 -13.18
C ARG A 201 -8.58 -4.01 -12.11
N PHE A 202 -8.03 -2.82 -12.25
CA PHE A 202 -7.11 -2.25 -11.27
C PHE A 202 -7.78 -2.10 -9.89
N PHE A 203 -9.02 -1.60 -9.85
CA PHE A 203 -9.80 -1.52 -8.60
C PHE A 203 -9.93 -2.89 -7.93
N ILE A 204 -10.31 -3.91 -8.69
CA ILE A 204 -10.46 -5.28 -8.18
C ILE A 204 -9.11 -5.78 -7.62
N LEU A 205 -8.04 -5.72 -8.39
CA LEU A 205 -6.71 -6.22 -8.00
C LEU A 205 -6.20 -5.53 -6.73
N ILE A 206 -6.33 -4.20 -6.65
CA ILE A 206 -5.96 -3.47 -5.43
C ILE A 206 -6.83 -3.86 -4.24
N THR A 207 -8.14 -4.07 -4.46
CA THR A 207 -9.06 -4.49 -3.39
C THR A 207 -8.69 -5.86 -2.83
N LEU A 208 -8.22 -6.75 -3.71
CA LEU A 208 -7.68 -8.08 -3.39
C LEU A 208 -6.27 -8.07 -2.83
N GLY A 209 -5.67 -6.91 -2.60
CA GLY A 209 -4.33 -6.82 -2.05
C GLY A 209 -3.23 -7.16 -3.06
N VAL A 210 -3.50 -7.22 -4.36
CA VAL A 210 -2.44 -7.33 -5.39
C VAL A 210 -1.78 -5.97 -5.56
N HIS A 211 -0.59 -5.81 -4.99
CA HIS A 211 0.10 -4.50 -4.92
C HIS A 211 1.54 -4.51 -5.45
N ARG A 212 2.09 -5.68 -5.85
CA ARG A 212 3.39 -5.74 -6.54
C ARG A 212 3.27 -5.21 -7.95
N LYS A 213 4.29 -4.48 -8.40
CA LYS A 213 4.34 -3.89 -9.74
C LYS A 213 4.19 -4.93 -10.87
N ASN A 214 4.92 -6.04 -10.80
CA ASN A 214 4.90 -7.05 -11.87
C ASN A 214 3.61 -7.87 -11.81
N ALA A 215 3.26 -8.44 -10.66
CA ALA A 215 2.00 -9.19 -10.50
C ALA A 215 0.76 -8.36 -10.87
N LEU A 216 0.72 -7.08 -10.50
CA LEU A 216 -0.36 -6.19 -10.91
C LEU A 216 -0.38 -6.00 -12.44
N PHE A 217 0.77 -5.83 -13.08
CA PHE A 217 0.86 -5.70 -14.53
C PHE A 217 0.40 -6.98 -15.24
N ASP A 218 0.89 -8.14 -14.80
CA ASP A 218 0.59 -9.44 -15.41
C ASP A 218 -0.91 -9.78 -15.26
N LEU A 219 -1.46 -9.65 -14.05
CA LEU A 219 -2.87 -9.96 -13.76
C LEU A 219 -3.85 -8.97 -14.39
N MET A 220 -3.42 -7.76 -14.72
CA MET A 220 -4.26 -6.80 -15.44
C MET A 220 -4.66 -7.31 -16.83
N GLU A 221 -3.86 -8.20 -17.44
CA GLU A 221 -4.11 -8.78 -18.76
C GLU A 221 -4.88 -10.11 -18.69
N GLU A 222 -4.81 -10.82 -17.56
CA GLU A 222 -5.51 -12.10 -17.39
C GLU A 222 -7.04 -11.94 -17.35
N LYS A 223 -7.77 -12.89 -17.95
CA LYS A 223 -9.24 -12.82 -18.02
C LYS A 223 -9.97 -13.40 -16.80
N ASN A 224 -9.32 -14.31 -16.06
CA ASN A 224 -9.98 -15.15 -15.06
C ASN A 224 -9.57 -14.84 -13.60
N PHE A 225 -8.76 -13.81 -13.34
CA PHE A 225 -8.21 -13.53 -12.00
C PHE A 225 -9.29 -13.30 -10.92
N LEU A 226 -10.49 -12.85 -11.32
CA LEU A 226 -11.65 -12.71 -10.43
C LEU A 226 -12.10 -14.01 -9.76
N LYS A 227 -11.81 -15.18 -10.36
CA LYS A 227 -12.20 -16.47 -9.78
C LYS A 227 -11.31 -16.86 -8.61
N GLU A 228 -10.02 -16.61 -8.71
CA GLU A 228 -9.05 -16.90 -7.64
C GLU A 228 -9.23 -15.95 -6.44
N ALA A 229 -9.53 -14.70 -6.77
CA ALA A 229 -9.88 -13.62 -5.85
C ALA A 229 -11.07 -13.89 -4.91
N GLN A 230 -12.01 -14.75 -5.32
CA GLN A 230 -13.22 -15.01 -4.54
C GLN A 230 -12.94 -15.72 -3.22
N ASN A 231 -11.79 -16.40 -3.11
CA ASN A 231 -11.44 -17.17 -1.92
C ASN A 231 -10.45 -16.43 -0.99
N LEU A 232 -10.33 -15.11 -1.12
CA LEU A 232 -9.47 -14.29 -0.26
C LEU A 232 -10.24 -13.70 0.92
N PHE A 233 -9.72 -13.97 2.12
CA PHE A 233 -10.20 -13.41 3.38
C PHE A 233 -9.09 -12.60 4.05
N VAL A 234 -9.41 -11.43 4.58
CA VAL A 234 -8.49 -10.63 5.38
C VAL A 234 -8.91 -10.72 6.84
N TYR A 235 -7.96 -11.10 7.70
CA TYR A 235 -8.13 -11.10 9.14
C TYR A 235 -7.35 -9.95 9.76
N TYR A 236 -8.07 -9.06 10.43
CA TYR A 236 -7.53 -7.97 11.21
C TYR A 236 -7.51 -8.37 12.68
N ALA A 237 -6.33 -8.39 13.30
CA ALA A 237 -6.18 -8.52 14.74
C ALA A 237 -5.71 -7.19 15.32
N ASN A 238 -6.62 -6.53 16.05
CA ASN A 238 -6.40 -5.21 16.64
C ASN A 238 -6.43 -5.31 18.16
N CYS A 239 -5.62 -4.51 18.85
CA CYS A 239 -5.59 -4.50 20.31
C CYS A 239 -6.35 -3.30 20.88
N HIS A 240 -7.24 -3.53 21.85
CA HIS A 240 -7.86 -2.47 22.64
C HIS A 240 -7.85 -2.84 24.11
N LYS A 241 -7.21 -2.00 24.94
CA LYS A 241 -7.07 -2.21 26.40
C LYS A 241 -6.48 -3.59 26.73
N GLY A 242 -5.43 -4.00 26.01
CA GLY A 242 -4.75 -5.27 26.21
C GLY A 242 -5.51 -6.51 25.70
N LYS A 243 -6.68 -6.35 25.07
CA LYS A 243 -7.43 -7.45 24.47
C LYS A 243 -7.34 -7.39 22.95
N VAL A 244 -7.06 -8.55 22.33
CA VAL A 244 -7.07 -8.71 20.87
C VAL A 244 -8.50 -8.94 20.39
N PHE A 245 -8.90 -8.20 19.36
CA PHE A 245 -10.18 -8.34 18.67
C PHE A 245 -9.93 -8.71 17.22
N ILE A 246 -10.66 -9.72 16.73
CA ILE A 246 -10.57 -10.18 15.35
C ILE A 246 -11.73 -9.61 14.54
N LYS A 247 -11.41 -8.99 13.41
CA LYS A 247 -12.38 -8.63 12.37
C LYS A 247 -12.02 -9.38 11.08
N LYS A 248 -13.02 -9.99 10.45
CA LYS A 248 -12.89 -10.67 9.16
C LYS A 248 -13.47 -9.80 8.04
N GLU A 249 -12.81 -9.79 6.89
CA GLU A 249 -13.32 -9.25 5.63
C GLU A 249 -13.28 -10.36 4.57
N ASP A 250 -14.45 -10.66 4.00
CA ASP A 250 -14.58 -11.51 2.81
C ASP A 250 -14.42 -10.61 1.58
N VAL A 251 -13.22 -10.61 1.02
CA VAL A 251 -12.87 -9.67 -0.06
C VAL A 251 -13.57 -10.06 -1.35
N GLY A 252 -13.69 -11.36 -1.62
CA GLY A 252 -14.39 -11.89 -2.79
C GLY A 252 -15.85 -11.45 -2.86
N ASN A 253 -16.58 -11.62 -1.75
CA ASN A 253 -17.97 -11.18 -1.64
C ASN A 253 -18.09 -9.65 -1.69
N LYS A 254 -17.18 -8.92 -1.04
CA LYS A 254 -17.14 -7.45 -1.09
C LYS A 254 -16.98 -6.95 -2.53
N VAL A 255 -16.00 -7.48 -3.27
CA VAL A 255 -15.79 -7.17 -4.69
C VAL A 255 -17.04 -7.51 -5.51
N SER A 256 -17.61 -8.70 -5.32
CA SER A 256 -18.80 -9.13 -6.07
C SER A 256 -20.00 -8.20 -5.88
N LYS A 257 -20.25 -7.75 -4.64
CA LYS A 257 -21.30 -6.76 -4.31
C LYS A 257 -21.05 -5.39 -4.93
N ILE A 258 -19.79 -4.96 -5.01
CA ILE A 258 -19.43 -3.69 -5.65
C ILE A 258 -19.63 -3.82 -7.16
N LEU A 259 -19.15 -4.89 -7.78
CA LEU A 259 -19.27 -5.11 -9.22
C LEU A 259 -20.73 -5.25 -9.68
N SER A 260 -21.63 -5.80 -8.86
CA SER A 260 -23.05 -5.87 -9.19
C SER A 260 -23.79 -4.53 -9.02
N ARG A 261 -23.24 -3.60 -8.22
CA ARG A 261 -23.85 -2.30 -7.91
C ARG A 261 -23.52 -1.21 -8.92
N TYR A 262 -22.35 -1.27 -9.55
CA TYR A 262 -21.86 -0.19 -10.42
C TYR A 262 -21.70 -0.66 -11.85
N SER A 263 -22.24 0.11 -12.79
CA SER A 263 -22.15 -0.20 -14.23
C SER A 263 -20.84 0.26 -14.86
N ASN A 264 -20.10 1.15 -14.20
CA ASN A 264 -18.93 1.81 -14.77
C ASN A 264 -17.93 2.24 -13.68
N PHE A 265 -16.64 2.30 -14.01
CA PHE A 265 -15.58 2.72 -13.08
C PHE A 265 -14.75 3.87 -13.65
N LYS A 266 -14.50 4.93 -12.89
CA LYS A 266 -13.72 6.09 -13.36
C LYS A 266 -12.74 6.56 -12.32
N ILE A 267 -11.70 7.28 -12.76
CA ILE A 267 -10.83 8.07 -11.91
C ILE A 267 -11.33 9.52 -11.92
N ILE A 268 -11.60 10.06 -10.75
CA ILE A 268 -11.90 11.48 -10.54
C ILE A 268 -10.68 12.17 -9.94
N PHE A 269 -10.40 13.37 -10.43
CA PHE A 269 -9.32 14.25 -9.98
C PHE A 269 -9.93 15.50 -9.33
N PRO A 270 -10.12 15.51 -8.00
CA PRO A 270 -10.66 16.67 -7.31
C PRO A 270 -9.74 17.90 -7.49
N LYS A 271 -10.34 19.06 -7.78
CA LYS A 271 -9.59 20.31 -8.00
C LYS A 271 -8.84 20.71 -6.72
N GLY A 272 -7.55 21.03 -6.86
CA GLY A 272 -6.72 21.54 -5.76
C GLY A 272 -6.25 20.49 -4.74
N LEU A 273 -6.54 19.20 -4.97
CA LEU A 273 -6.12 18.11 -4.09
C LEU A 273 -5.01 17.27 -4.74
N THR A 274 -4.04 16.81 -3.94
CA THR A 274 -2.91 15.97 -4.38
C THR A 274 -3.22 14.47 -4.38
N HIS A 275 -4.51 14.14 -4.52
CA HIS A 275 -5.01 12.76 -4.61
C HIS A 275 -6.05 12.65 -5.72
N CYS A 276 -6.26 11.43 -6.19
CA CYS A 276 -7.37 11.09 -7.07
C CYS A 276 -8.21 9.98 -6.43
N LYS A 277 -9.40 9.72 -6.97
CA LYS A 277 -10.31 8.69 -6.47
C LYS A 277 -10.74 7.77 -7.58
N ILE A 278 -10.72 6.47 -7.36
CA ILE A 278 -11.48 5.54 -8.20
C ILE A 278 -12.91 5.55 -7.67
N VAL A 279 -13.86 5.73 -8.57
CA VAL A 279 -15.30 5.81 -8.28
C VAL A 279 -16.06 4.76 -9.08
N GLY A 280 -17.11 4.21 -8.48
CA GLY A 280 -18.14 3.45 -9.18
C GLY A 280 -19.27 4.39 -9.60
N ILE A 281 -19.85 4.20 -10.78
CA ILE A 281 -20.98 4.99 -11.26
C ILE A 281 -22.28 4.22 -11.01
N ARG A 282 -23.19 4.81 -10.24
CA ARG A 282 -24.54 4.30 -9.99
C ARG A 282 -25.56 5.40 -10.30
N ASN A 283 -26.52 5.13 -11.19
CA ASN A 283 -27.56 6.11 -11.58
C ASN A 283 -26.94 7.48 -11.97
N ASN A 284 -25.88 7.46 -12.78
CA ASN A 284 -25.09 8.63 -13.18
C ASN A 284 -24.41 9.41 -12.04
N LYS A 285 -24.43 8.91 -10.81
CA LYS A 285 -23.73 9.51 -9.66
C LYS A 285 -22.43 8.75 -9.37
N PRO A 286 -21.29 9.45 -9.26
CA PRO A 286 -20.04 8.83 -8.85
C PRO A 286 -20.02 8.60 -7.33
N GLU A 287 -19.76 7.38 -6.92
CA GLU A 287 -19.55 7.00 -5.52
C GLU A 287 -18.07 6.59 -5.32
N PRO A 288 -17.33 7.21 -4.38
CA PRO A 288 -15.91 6.94 -4.21
C PRO A 288 -15.67 5.55 -3.61
N LEU A 289 -14.74 4.80 -4.19
CA LEU A 289 -14.38 3.44 -3.77
C LEU A 289 -12.96 3.38 -3.21
N LEU A 290 -11.99 4.00 -3.89
CA LEU A 290 -10.61 4.09 -3.42
C LEU A 290 -10.11 5.53 -3.52
N GLN A 291 -9.27 5.94 -2.57
CA GLN A 291 -8.48 7.16 -2.65
C GLN A 291 -7.02 6.83 -2.90
N ILE A 292 -6.40 7.47 -3.89
CA ILE A 292 -5.01 7.25 -4.30
C ILE A 292 -4.24 8.55 -4.11
N VAL A 293 -3.25 8.53 -3.22
CA VAL A 293 -2.46 9.71 -2.83
C VAL A 293 -1.03 9.59 -3.34
N LEU A 294 -0.53 10.64 -4.01
CA LEU A 294 0.88 10.77 -4.36
C LEU A 294 1.69 11.11 -3.11
N HIS A 295 2.47 10.15 -2.62
CA HIS A 295 3.16 10.24 -1.34
C HIS A 295 4.67 10.08 -1.48
N TRP A 296 5.44 10.68 -0.57
CA TRP A 296 6.89 10.49 -0.44
C TRP A 296 7.21 9.68 0.81
N LYS A 297 8.04 8.65 0.67
CA LYS A 297 8.50 7.83 1.80
C LYS A 297 9.22 8.65 2.88
N ASN A 298 9.18 8.16 4.11
CA ASN A 298 9.57 8.81 5.38
C ASN A 298 11.01 9.39 5.42
N ILE A 299 11.23 10.55 4.80
CA ILE A 299 12.32 11.48 5.07
C ILE A 299 11.73 12.88 5.19
N ALA A 300 11.37 13.48 4.06
CA ALA A 300 10.52 14.66 3.96
C ALA A 300 9.75 14.58 2.62
N GLN A 301 8.70 15.38 2.48
CA GLN A 301 7.98 15.48 1.21
C GLN A 301 8.94 16.03 0.13
N GLY A 302 8.93 15.45 -1.07
CA GLY A 302 9.77 15.85 -2.20
C GLY A 302 11.13 15.16 -2.32
N ILE A 303 11.56 14.35 -1.34
CA ILE A 303 13.01 14.00 -1.25
C ILE A 303 13.33 12.53 -1.53
N LYS A 304 12.56 11.59 -0.98
CA LYS A 304 12.87 10.15 -1.09
C LYS A 304 12.26 9.49 -2.34
N THR A 305 11.99 8.19 -2.32
CA THR A 305 11.24 7.53 -3.38
C THR A 305 9.75 7.84 -3.19
N PRO A 306 9.05 8.39 -4.20
CA PRO A 306 7.61 8.53 -4.12
C PRO A 306 6.91 7.19 -4.36
N CYS A 307 5.68 7.09 -3.88
CA CYS A 307 4.78 5.95 -4.03
C CYS A 307 3.33 6.43 -4.13
N LEU A 308 2.43 5.51 -4.46
CA LEU A 308 1.00 5.74 -4.34
C LEU A 308 0.49 5.02 -3.10
N ASN A 309 -0.06 5.78 -2.16
CA ASN A 309 -0.76 5.22 -1.01
C ASN A 309 -2.25 5.12 -1.37
N ILE A 310 -2.82 3.93 -1.25
CA ILE A 310 -4.22 3.67 -1.54
C ILE A 310 -4.98 3.44 -0.25
N PHE A 311 -6.15 4.06 -0.14
CA PHE A 311 -7.07 3.93 0.98
C PHE A 311 -8.41 3.40 0.48
N ASP A 312 -8.97 2.46 1.22
CA ASP A 312 -10.31 1.92 0.98
C ASP A 312 -11.37 2.89 1.51
N LEU A 313 -12.38 3.21 0.69
CA LEU A 313 -13.50 4.09 1.04
C LEU A 313 -14.85 3.35 1.06
N THR A 314 -14.82 2.02 0.92
CA THR A 314 -16.01 1.15 0.85
C THR A 314 -16.32 0.43 2.15
#